data_AF-A0A2P4PMD5-F1
#
_entry.id   AF-A0A2P4PMD5-F1
#
_cell.length_a   1.000
_cell.length_b   1.000
_cell.length_c   1.000
_cell.angle_alpha   90.00
_cell.angle_beta   90.00
_cell.angle_gamma   90.00
#
_symmetry.space_group_name_H-M   'P 1'
#
loop_
_entity.id
_entity.type
_entity.pdbx_description
1 polymer ?
#
loop_
_entity_poly.entity_id
_entity_poly.type
_entity_poly.pdbx_seq_one_letter_code
_entity_poly.pdbx_strand_id
1 'polypeptide(L)' 'MVVAIKEMYIEKIIQDNMEEQLGREVKIQSRLRHPNVLRLYTHFYDKHHVFWCWNMP' A
#
# COMPACT_ATOMS: atom_id res chain seq x y z
N MET A 1 -15.81 10.66 -7.69
CA MET A 1 -15.10 9.73 -6.79
C MET A 1 -13.77 9.44 -7.44
N VAL A 2 -12.66 9.87 -6.82
CA VAL A 2 -11.30 9.69 -7.36
C VAL A 2 -10.53 8.78 -6.41
N VAL A 3 -9.80 7.82 -6.96
CA VAL A 3 -8.96 6.90 -6.20
C VAL A 3 -7.52 7.00 -6.71
N ALA A 4 -6.57 6.83 -5.80
CA ALA A 4 -5.16 6.70 -6.15
C ALA A 4 -4.76 5.22 -6.02
N ILE A 5 -4.05 4.71 -7.03
CA ILE A 5 -3.50 3.35 -7.02
C ILE A 5 -1.99 3.45 -7.14
N LYS A 6 -1.26 2.80 -6.21
CA LYS A 6 0.20 2.63 -6.29
C LYS A 6 0.49 1.18 -6.61
N GLU A 7 1.16 0.97 -7.74
CA GLU A 7 1.72 -0.30 -8.17
C GLU A 7 3.16 -0.44 -7.67
N MET A 8 3.52 -1.64 -7.21
CA MET A 8 4.87 -1.97 -6.75
C MET A 8 5.23 -3.37 -7.24
N TYR A 9 6.47 -3.55 -7.71
CA TYR A 9 6.97 -4.82 -8.23
C TYR A 9 7.50 -5.71 -7.10
N ILE A 10 6.99 -6.94 -7.01
CA ILE A 10 7.40 -7.93 -6.01
C ILE A 10 8.89 -8.24 -6.14
N GLU A 11 9.38 -8.41 -7.36
CA GLU A 11 10.81 -8.70 -7.63
C GLU A 11 11.72 -7.62 -7.03
N LYS A 12 11.33 -6.35 -7.16
CA LYS A 12 12.10 -5.22 -6.61
C LYS A 12 12.03 -5.17 -5.09
N ILE A 13 10.87 -5.45 -4.50
CA ILE A 13 10.71 -5.52 -3.04
C ILE A 13 11.61 -6.59 -2.43
N ILE A 14 11.70 -7.76 -3.07
CA ILE A 14 12.57 -8.86 -2.64
C ILE A 14 14.04 -8.47 -2.83
N GLN A 15 14.40 -7.95 -4.00
CA GLN A 15 15.77 -7.53 -4.31
C GLN A 15 16.30 -6.49 -3.32
N ASP A 16 15.45 -5.53 -2.92
CA ASP A 16 15.80 -4.45 -2.00
C ASP A 16 15.59 -4.84 -0.52
N ASN A 17 15.20 -6.10 -0.22
CA ASN A 17 14.85 -6.60 1.12
C ASN A 17 13.83 -5.72 1.87
N MET A 18 12.86 -5.15 1.15
CA MET A 18 11.87 -4.21 1.69
C MET A 18 10.57 -4.85 2.18
N GLU A 19 10.49 -6.19 2.18
CA GLU A 19 9.28 -6.95 2.50
C GLU A 19 8.75 -6.60 3.91
N GLU A 20 9.64 -6.55 4.90
CA GLU A 20 9.28 -6.24 6.29
C GLU A 20 8.82 -4.78 6.44
N GLN A 21 9.49 -3.85 5.75
CA GLN A 21 9.12 -2.44 5.76
C GLN A 21 7.74 -2.24 5.13
N LEU A 22 7.48 -2.90 4.00
CA LEU A 22 6.19 -2.87 3.33
C LEU A 22 5.07 -3.39 4.26
N GLY A 23 5.30 -4.51 4.94
CA GLY A 23 4.36 -5.08 5.91
C GLY A 23 4.08 -4.13 7.08
N ARG A 24 5.10 -3.42 7.57
CA ARG A 24 4.95 -2.39 8.62
C ARG A 24 4.12 -1.20 8.12
N GLU A 25 4.39 -0.71 6.92
CA GLU A 25 3.63 0.39 6.31
C GLU A 25 2.15 0.03 6.14
N VAL A 26 1.82 -1.17 5.61
CA VAL A 26 0.42 -1.63 5.49
C VAL A 26 -0.25 -1.67 6.86
N LYS A 27 0.43 -2.20 7.89
CA LYS A 27 -0.12 -2.31 9.25
C LYS A 27 -0.37 -0.95 9.90
N ILE A 28 0.54 0.00 9.69
CA ILE A 28 0.40 1.38 10.18
C ILE A 28 -0.75 2.07 9.46
N GLN A 29 -0.76 2.07 8.12
CA GLN A 29 -1.79 2.74 7.33
C GLN A 29 -3.18 2.13 7.50
N SER A 30 -3.28 0.81 7.72
CA SER A 30 -4.57 0.14 8.01
C SER A 30 -5.17 0.56 9.36
N ARG A 31 -4.33 1.00 10.32
CA ARG A 31 -4.75 1.44 11.65
C ARG A 31 -4.97 2.95 11.76
N LEU A 32 -4.34 3.74 10.88
CA LEU A 32 -4.46 5.19 10.87
C LEU A 32 -5.87 5.61 10.39
N ARG A 33 -6.63 6.22 11.30
CA ARG A 33 -7.91 6.88 11.01
C ARG A 33 -7.82 8.33 11.46
N HIS A 34 -7.45 9.21 10.55
CA HIS A 34 -7.33 10.64 10.82
C HIS A 34 -7.75 11.45 9.59
N PRO A 35 -8.49 12.55 9.74
CA PRO A 35 -9.01 13.34 8.61
C PRO A 35 -7.91 13.89 7.69
N ASN A 36 -6.71 14.17 8.22
CA ASN A 36 -5.58 14.69 7.44
C ASN A 36 -4.61 13.61 6.92
N VAL A 37 -4.96 12.32 7.04
CA VAL A 37 -4.11 11.22 6.58
C VAL A 37 -4.87 10.41 5.54
N LEU A 38 -4.23 10.20 4.38
CA LEU A 38 -4.76 9.36 3.32
C LEU A 38 -5.02 7.95 3.86
N ARG A 39 -6.29 7.54 3.83
CA ARG A 39 -6.72 6.24 4.34
C ARG A 39 -6.50 5.19 3.26
N LEU A 40 -5.68 4.18 3.60
CA LEU A 40 -5.58 2.97 2.78
C LEU A 40 -6.93 2.24 2.85
N TYR A 41 -7.59 2.11 1.70
CA TYR A 41 -8.93 1.54 1.60
C TYR A 41 -8.87 0.03 1.45
N THR A 42 -8.01 -0.42 0.54
CA THR A 42 -7.71 -1.82 0.31
C THR A 42 -6.31 -1.97 -0.26
N HIS A 43 -5.75 -3.16 -0.13
CA HIS A 43 -4.55 -3.58 -0.84
C HIS A 43 -4.78 -4.98 -1.39
N PHE A 44 -4.22 -5.27 -2.55
CA PHE A 44 -4.28 -6.59 -3.18
C PHE A 44 -2.97 -6.85 -3.93
N TYR A 45 -2.74 -8.11 -4.27
CA TYR A 45 -1.51 -8.51 -4.95
C TYR A 45 -1.81 -9.59 -5.99
N ASP A 46 -0.99 -9.63 -7.02
CA ASP A 46 -0.92 -10.72 -8.00
C ASP A 46 0.44 -11.43 -7.88
N LYS A 47 0.84 -12.20 -8.90
CA LYS A 47 2.11 -12.95 -8.89
C LYS A 47 3.36 -12.07 -8.99
N HIS A 48 3.25 -10.86 -9.53
CA HIS A 48 4.38 -9.97 -9.85
C HIS A 48 4.25 -8.58 -9.21
N HIS A 49 3.05 -8.16 -8.80
CA HIS A 49 2.77 -6.81 -8.33
C HIS A 49 1.93 -6.78 -7.06
N VAL A 50 2.15 -5.73 -6.27
CA VAL A 50 1.35 -5.34 -5.12
C VAL A 50 0.70 -3.99 -5.42
N PHE A 51 -0.60 -3.87 -5.15
CA PHE A 51 -1.38 -2.67 -5.39
C PHE A 51 -1.96 -2.12 -4.10
N TRP A 52 -1.77 -0.82 -3.88
CA TRP A 52 -2.37 -0.07 -2.78
C TRP A 52 -3.41 0.91 -3.32
N CYS A 53 -4.61 0.89 -2.77
CA CYS A 53 -5.71 1.77 -3.17
C CYS A 53 -6.07 2.73 -2.03
N TRP A 54 -5.97 4.03 -2.29
CA TRP A 54 -6.44 5.08 -1.39
C TRP A 54 -7.63 5.81 -1.97
N ASN A 55 -8.53 6.22 -1.09
CA ASN A 55 -9.58 7.16 -1.43
C ASN A 55 -9.02 8.57 -1.27
N MET A 56 -9.03 9.36 -2.34
CA MET A 56 -8.69 10.78 -2.28
C MET A 56 -9.96 11.54 -1.87
N PRO A 57 -9.97 12.23 -0.72
CA PRO A 57 -11.09 13.10 -0.33
C PRO A 57 -11.21 14.33 -1.24
#